data_AF-A0A3D5V0D5-F1
#
_entry.id   AF-A0A3D5V0D5-F1
#
_cell.length_a   1.000
_cell.length_b   1.000
_cell.length_c   1.000
_cell.angle_alpha   90.00
_cell.angle_beta   90.00
_cell.angle_gamma   90.00
#
_symmetry.space_group_name_H-M   'P 1'
#
loop_
_entity.id
_entity.type
_entity.pdbx_description
1 polymer ?
#
loop_
_entity_poly.entity_id
_entity_poly.type
_entity_poly.pdbx_seq_one_letter_code
_entity_poly.pdbx_strand_id
1 'polypeptide(L)'
;MNAATAIQRPEAAPILTELKAIAADFAAERPARQARRHLERADFDRLAEAGFLRTGIPASMGGLWSDTQSSVRLYCDMVRIIASGDPSVALVASMHPTVLVFWLAAENAPPS
;
A
#
# COMPACT_ATOMS: atom_id res chain seq x y z
N MET A 1 27.54 26.87 0.26
CA MET A 1 26.62 26.37 -0.78
C MET A 1 26.91 24.89 -0.98
N ASN A 2 26.02 24.01 -0.52
CA ASN A 2 25.93 22.68 -1.09
C ASN A 2 24.45 22.29 -1.07
N ALA A 3 23.91 22.00 -2.25
CA ALA A 3 22.51 21.73 -2.46
C ALA A 3 22.14 20.51 -1.60
N ALA A 4 21.24 20.71 -0.63
CA ALA A 4 20.51 19.62 -0.02
C ALA A 4 19.96 18.77 -1.17
N THR A 5 20.37 17.50 -1.24
CA THR A 5 19.83 16.50 -2.14
C THR A 5 18.32 16.66 -2.12
N ALA A 6 17.73 17.22 -3.19
CA ALA A 6 16.30 17.39 -3.28
C ALA A 6 15.71 15.99 -3.19
N ILE A 7 15.06 15.67 -2.08
CA ILE A 7 14.36 14.40 -1.92
C ILE A 7 13.32 14.39 -3.04
N GLN A 8 13.56 13.58 -4.07
CA GLN A 8 12.67 13.49 -5.21
C GLN A 8 11.34 12.98 -4.68
N ARG A 9 10.29 13.80 -4.82
CA ARG A 9 8.97 13.48 -4.29
C ARG A 9 8.48 12.23 -5.05
N PRO A 10 8.07 11.16 -4.36
CA PRO A 10 7.55 10.02 -5.07
C PRO A 10 6.29 10.34 -5.85
N GLU A 11 6.24 9.80 -7.05
CA GLU A 11 5.07 9.89 -7.91
C GLU A 11 4.22 8.62 -7.74
N ALA A 12 2.91 8.81 -7.64
CA ALA A 12 1.97 7.72 -7.49
C ALA A 12 1.78 6.91 -8.80
N ALA A 13 1.98 7.54 -9.96
CA ALA A 13 1.77 6.94 -11.27
C ALA A 13 2.55 5.63 -11.50
N PRO A 14 3.88 5.57 -11.28
CA PRO A 14 4.63 4.31 -11.43
C PRO A 14 4.13 3.22 -10.46
N ILE A 15 3.81 3.57 -9.23
CA ILE A 15 3.27 2.63 -8.23
C ILE A 15 1.94 2.05 -8.72
N LEU A 16 1.03 2.89 -9.23
CA LEU A 16 -0.25 2.44 -9.78
C LEU A 16 -0.07 1.53 -11.01
N THR A 17 0.96 1.77 -11.83
CA THR A 17 1.30 0.90 -12.97
C THR A 17 1.76 -0.47 -12.49
N GLU A 18 2.69 -0.53 -11.54
CA GLU A 18 3.18 -1.79 -10.97
C GLU A 18 2.07 -2.58 -10.28
N LEU A 19 1.22 -1.91 -9.49
CA LEU A 19 0.08 -2.56 -8.84
C LEU A 19 -0.91 -3.15 -9.85
N LYS A 20 -1.11 -2.52 -11.00
CA LYS A 20 -1.94 -3.07 -12.08
C LYS A 20 -1.32 -4.31 -12.70
N ALA A 21 0.01 -4.33 -12.90
CA ALA A 21 0.71 -5.50 -13.40
C ALA A 21 0.61 -6.68 -12.41
N ILE A 22 0.87 -6.42 -11.13
CA ILE A 22 0.72 -7.43 -10.07
C ILE A 22 -0.72 -7.97 -9.99
N ALA A 23 -1.72 -7.08 -10.06
CA ALA A 23 -3.12 -7.49 -10.04
C ALA A 23 -3.50 -8.33 -11.28
N ALA A 24 -2.95 -8.02 -12.45
CA ALA A 24 -3.16 -8.82 -13.65
C ALA A 24 -2.57 -10.23 -13.50
N ASP A 25 -1.36 -10.36 -12.94
CA ASP A 25 -0.75 -11.66 -12.67
C ASP A 25 -1.57 -12.48 -11.67
N PHE A 26 -2.04 -11.84 -10.59
CA PHE A 26 -2.92 -12.49 -9.62
C PHE A 26 -4.23 -12.94 -10.26
N ALA A 27 -4.82 -12.12 -11.13
CA ALA A 27 -6.05 -12.46 -11.84
C ALA A 27 -5.86 -13.65 -12.80
N ALA A 28 -4.69 -13.78 -13.43
CA ALA A 28 -4.37 -14.91 -14.32
C ALA A 28 -4.36 -16.26 -13.57
N GLU A 29 -4.03 -16.25 -12.28
CA GLU A 29 -3.98 -17.43 -11.41
C GLU A 29 -5.21 -17.59 -10.50
N ARG A 30 -6.29 -16.84 -10.77
CA ARG A 30 -7.44 -16.69 -9.87
C ARG A 30 -8.00 -18.01 -9.31
N PRO A 31 -8.21 -19.10 -10.09
CA PRO A 31 -8.73 -20.35 -9.54
C PRO A 31 -7.81 -20.95 -8.47
N ALA A 32 -6.49 -20.96 -8.72
CA ALA A 32 -5.52 -21.50 -7.78
C ALA A 32 -5.43 -20.63 -6.52
N ARG A 33 -5.44 -19.30 -6.67
CA ARG A 33 -5.39 -18.33 -5.56
C ARG A 33 -6.61 -18.42 -4.65
N GLN A 34 -7.81 -18.48 -5.21
CA GLN A 34 -9.05 -18.59 -4.42
C GLN A 34 -9.20 -19.94 -3.70
N ALA A 35 -8.55 -20.99 -4.20
CA ALA A 35 -8.55 -22.30 -3.55
C ALA A 35 -7.61 -22.37 -2.34
N ARG A 36 -6.64 -21.45 -2.20
CA ARG A 36 -5.68 -21.46 -1.08
C ARG A 36 -6.39 -21.25 0.26
N ARG A 37 -5.73 -21.67 1.33
CA ARG A 37 -6.17 -21.45 2.72
C ARG A 37 -5.16 -20.61 3.51
N HIS A 38 -4.18 -20.07 2.80
CA HIS A 38 -3.09 -19.27 3.32
C HIS A 38 -2.74 -18.18 2.31
N LEU A 39 -2.03 -17.17 2.80
CA LEU A 39 -1.47 -16.10 1.98
C LEU A 39 0.03 -16.33 1.82
N GLU A 40 0.57 -15.93 0.68
CA GLU A 40 1.99 -16.04 0.39
C GLU A 40 2.71 -14.74 0.75
N ARG A 41 3.82 -14.84 1.50
CA ARG A 41 4.66 -13.69 1.82
C ARG A 41 5.12 -12.95 0.55
N ALA A 42 5.48 -13.71 -0.48
CA ALA A 42 5.96 -13.16 -1.74
C ALA A 42 4.93 -12.23 -2.42
N ASP A 43 3.63 -12.46 -2.22
CA ASP A 43 2.60 -11.55 -2.77
C ASP A 43 2.70 -10.16 -2.12
N PHE A 44 3.01 -10.07 -0.82
CA PHE A 44 3.17 -8.81 -0.10
C PHE A 44 4.52 -8.15 -0.35
N ASP A 45 5.59 -8.94 -0.52
CA ASP A 45 6.91 -8.41 -0.88
C ASP A 45 6.83 -7.67 -2.22
N ARG A 46 6.11 -8.22 -3.20
CA ARG A 46 5.83 -7.55 -4.48
C ARG A 46 5.10 -6.22 -4.31
N LEU A 47 4.10 -6.15 -3.41
CA LEU A 47 3.40 -4.89 -3.13
C LEU A 47 4.33 -3.87 -2.45
N ALA A 48 5.21 -4.31 -1.56
CA ALA A 48 6.17 -3.46 -0.89
C ALA A 48 7.22 -2.90 -1.86
N GLU A 49 7.77 -3.75 -2.74
CA GLU A 49 8.69 -3.38 -3.82
C GLU A 49 8.05 -2.41 -4.81
N ALA A 50 6.77 -2.62 -5.16
CA ALA A 50 5.99 -1.69 -5.97
C ALA A 50 5.75 -0.33 -5.29
N GLY A 51 6.03 -0.21 -3.98
CA GLY A 51 5.95 1.05 -3.24
C GLY A 51 4.64 1.25 -2.47
N PHE A 52 3.80 0.23 -2.32
CA PHE A 52 2.52 0.32 -1.60
C PHE A 52 2.67 0.83 -0.16
N LEU A 53 3.74 0.44 0.55
CA LEU A 53 4.00 0.87 1.93
C LEU A 53 4.24 2.37 2.09
N ARG A 54 4.51 3.10 1.00
CA ARG A 54 4.74 4.55 1.02
C ARG A 54 3.45 5.35 1.17
N THR A 55 2.29 4.71 1.02
CA THR A 55 0.96 5.35 1.10
C THR A 55 0.65 5.98 2.46
N GLY A 56 1.18 5.41 3.55
CA GLY A 56 1.00 5.94 4.91
C GLY A 56 2.11 6.87 5.40
N ILE A 57 3.09 7.18 4.56
CA ILE A 57 4.28 7.95 4.96
C ILE A 57 4.15 9.40 4.46
N PRO A 58 4.45 10.42 5.29
CA PRO A 58 4.43 11.82 4.85
C PRO A 58 5.32 12.08 3.63
N ALA A 59 4.86 12.93 2.72
CA ALA A 59 5.62 13.32 1.52
C ALA A 59 6.99 13.96 1.85
N SER A 60 7.08 14.67 2.98
CA SER A 60 8.33 15.22 3.50
C SER A 60 9.35 14.17 3.92
N MET A 61 8.92 12.93 4.17
CA MET A 61 9.77 11.78 4.55
C MET A 61 9.95 10.79 3.38
N GLY A 62 9.64 11.21 2.15
CA GLY A 62 9.73 10.34 0.98
C GLY A 62 8.56 9.38 0.82
N GLY A 63 7.41 9.66 1.44
CA GLY A 63 6.16 8.93 1.24
C GLY A 63 5.18 9.63 0.28
N LEU A 64 3.96 9.10 0.18
CA LEU A 64 2.90 9.64 -0.68
C LEU A 64 1.86 10.48 0.06
N TRP A 65 1.88 10.51 1.39
CA TRP A 65 0.86 11.19 2.18
C TRP A 65 1.07 12.71 2.18
N SER A 66 0.16 13.45 1.55
CA SER A 66 0.17 14.92 1.54
C SER A 66 -0.94 15.53 2.40
N ASP A 67 -2.18 15.18 2.10
CA ASP A 67 -3.39 15.59 2.82
C ASP A 67 -4.40 14.45 2.84
N THR A 68 -5.35 14.50 3.78
CA THR A 68 -6.33 13.42 3.97
C THR A 68 -7.14 13.12 2.71
N GLN A 69 -7.60 14.15 1.99
CA GLN A 69 -8.52 13.95 0.88
C GLN A 69 -7.84 13.27 -0.31
N SER A 70 -6.68 13.77 -0.72
CA SER A 70 -5.92 13.22 -1.85
C SER A 70 -5.31 11.86 -1.51
N SER A 71 -4.75 11.71 -0.31
CA SER A 71 -4.05 10.49 0.11
C SER A 71 -5.02 9.33 0.30
N VAL A 72 -6.18 9.56 0.92
CA VAL A 72 -7.21 8.51 1.09
C VAL A 72 -7.77 8.08 -0.25
N ARG A 73 -8.01 9.00 -1.18
CA ARG A 73 -8.48 8.65 -2.53
C ARG A 73 -7.47 7.76 -3.25
N LEU A 74 -6.21 8.18 -3.26
CA LEU A 74 -5.13 7.42 -3.89
C LEU A 74 -4.99 6.03 -3.26
N TYR A 75 -5.04 5.94 -1.93
CA TYR A 75 -4.98 4.68 -1.20
C TYR A 75 -6.15 3.75 -1.57
N CYS A 76 -7.39 4.26 -1.59
CA CYS A 76 -8.56 3.50 -2.03
C CYS A 76 -8.43 3.01 -3.47
N ASP A 77 -7.83 3.81 -4.36
CA ASP A 77 -7.58 3.41 -5.75
C ASP A 77 -6.56 2.27 -5.83
N MET A 78 -5.49 2.32 -5.05
CA MET A 78 -4.49 1.24 -4.95
C MET A 78 -5.11 -0.06 -4.42
N VAL A 79 -5.89 0.01 -3.34
CA VAL A 79 -6.58 -1.17 -2.78
C VAL A 79 -7.56 -1.75 -3.79
N ARG A 80 -8.29 -0.92 -4.53
CA ARG A 80 -9.21 -1.38 -5.58
C ARG A 80 -8.49 -2.10 -6.72
N ILE A 81 -7.32 -1.59 -7.12
CA ILE A 81 -6.47 -2.26 -8.11
C ILE A 81 -6.06 -3.65 -7.61
N ILE A 82 -5.54 -3.77 -6.40
CA ILE A 82 -5.10 -5.05 -5.83
C ILE A 82 -6.28 -6.03 -5.73
N ALA A 83 -7.44 -5.54 -5.27
CA ALA A 83 -8.65 -6.34 -5.13
C ALA A 83 -9.17 -6.92 -6.46
N SER A 84 -8.89 -6.27 -7.59
CA SER A 84 -9.24 -6.80 -8.92
C SER A 84 -8.46 -8.07 -9.29
N GLY A 85 -7.25 -8.23 -8.72
CA GLY A 85 -6.41 -9.42 -8.85
C GLY A 85 -6.73 -10.47 -7.80
N ASP A 86 -6.55 -10.10 -6.52
CA ASP A 86 -6.73 -10.98 -5.36
C ASP A 86 -7.39 -10.24 -4.18
N PRO A 87 -8.69 -10.49 -3.91
CA PRO A 87 -9.41 -9.85 -2.81
C PRO A 87 -8.84 -10.16 -1.42
N SER A 88 -8.23 -11.33 -1.22
CA SER A 88 -7.70 -11.75 0.09
C SER A 88 -6.41 -11.00 0.41
N VAL A 89 -5.53 -10.86 -0.59
CA VAL A 89 -4.33 -10.01 -0.47
C VAL A 89 -4.73 -8.55 -0.26
N ALA A 90 -5.71 -8.04 -1.00
CA ALA A 90 -6.19 -6.67 -0.85
C ALA A 90 -6.75 -6.39 0.55
N LEU A 91 -7.51 -7.32 1.12
CA LEU A 91 -8.03 -7.23 2.49
C LEU A 91 -6.88 -7.04 3.48
N VAL A 92 -5.89 -7.93 3.47
CA VAL A 92 -4.77 -7.86 4.42
C VAL A 92 -3.89 -6.64 4.18
N ALA A 93 -3.59 -6.32 2.92
CA ALA A 93 -2.85 -5.11 2.57
C ALA A 93 -3.58 -3.86 3.08
N SER A 94 -4.91 -3.85 3.04
CA SER A 94 -5.71 -2.72 3.48
C SER A 94 -5.72 -2.52 5.00
N MET A 95 -5.38 -3.56 5.77
CA MET A 95 -5.25 -3.47 7.22
C MET A 95 -3.98 -2.70 7.63
N HIS A 96 -2.96 -2.62 6.77
CA HIS A 96 -1.66 -2.03 7.11
C HIS A 96 -1.79 -0.57 7.61
N PRO A 97 -2.44 0.36 6.89
CA PRO A 97 -2.66 1.70 7.43
C PRO A 97 -3.72 1.74 8.54
N THR A 98 -4.68 0.82 8.62
CA THR A 98 -5.63 0.77 9.76
C THR A 98 -4.90 0.41 11.06
N VAL A 99 -3.98 -0.56 11.01
CA VAL A 99 -3.10 -0.90 12.14
C VAL A 99 -2.18 0.28 12.45
N LEU A 100 -1.51 0.86 11.44
CA LEU A 100 -0.59 1.98 11.69
C LEU A 100 -1.31 3.24 12.18
N VAL A 101 -2.49 3.59 11.66
CA VAL A 101 -3.32 4.71 12.14
C VAL A 101 -3.74 4.49 13.58
N PHE A 102 -4.14 3.28 13.95
CA PHE A 102 -4.47 2.95 15.34
C PHE A 102 -3.27 3.22 16.26
N TRP A 103 -2.06 2.81 15.88
CA TRP A 103 -0.85 3.04 16.68
C TRP A 103 -0.34 4.49 16.66
N LEU A 104 -0.51 5.20 15.55
CA LEU A 104 -0.07 6.60 15.42
C LEU A 104 -1.06 7.59 16.07
N ALA A 105 -2.34 7.23 16.16
CA ALA A 105 -3.37 8.05 16.82
C ALA A 105 -3.55 7.70 18.31
N ALA A 106 -3.07 6.53 18.75
CA ALA A 106 -3.03 6.18 20.17
C ALA A 106 -1.82 6.87 20.84
N GLU A 107 -1.99 8.13 21.23
CA GLU A 107 -0.97 8.86 22.01
C GLU A 107 -0.67 8.18 23.36
N ASN A 108 -1.60 7.38 23.90
CA ASN A 108 -1.41 6.61 25.12
C ASN A 108 -2.11 5.24 25.02
N ALA A 109 -1.52 4.22 25.66
CA ALA A 109 -2.18 2.92 25.84
C ALA A 109 -3.45 3.07 26.70
N PRO A 110 -4.54 2.32 26.42
CA PRO A 110 -5.72 2.34 27.26
C PRO A 110 -5.36 1.89 28.70
N PRO A 111 -5.94 2.52 29.74
CA PRO A 111 -5.63 2.16 31.11
C PRO A 111 -5.97 0.69 31.39
N SER A 112 -5.07 0.02 32.10
CA SER A 112 -5.18 -1.38 32.53
C SER A 112 -6.31 -1.61 33.52
#